data_AF-A0A952Y626-F1
#
_entry.id   AF-A0A952Y626-F1
#
_cell.length_a   1.000
_cell.length_b   1.000
_cell.length_c   1.000
_cell.angle_alpha   90.00
_cell.angle_beta   90.00
_cell.angle_gamma   90.00
#
_symmetry.space_group_name_H-M   'P 1'
#
loop_
_entity.id
_entity.type
_entity.pdbx_description
1 polymer ?
#
loop_
_entity_poly.entity_id
_entity_poly.type
_entity_poly.pdbx_seq_one_letter_code
_entity_poly.pdbx_strand_id
1 'polypeptide(L)'
;MNKQIDLGYRPETYFRPQKLERYLLSKVKGAVVRKKLQALFDSGRHAELSTLLTVEGISAADRKVLESLHPMFMGGNYLPDTEDGEVEIGRISIKSTTYDVTCVYARPDGGAIHYRVVDEYGGETLQGATEARTAKPMTLGEFADFFITAWPLIAVLEMNFEDDVEGALGFFSADSDFYPDLDRLCRQRVRDHFPTPDAGDECPFCGRFNSPPADDLCEHAAAWVWDGQIEALGTGQAFAAAIQELGETIGSAEHSTTAELILEKLAGQNPVRARLIDAASDGLEEALSLVENAQAGDGWSTKGMLGGSGYTVCVPDSAALDVLASECRALVRACALEIQTADTRQVTLEALRPSQRPDWQLVASGFWEEDTYHSGHIAYYIASIGPGKWLLDGVERNAMLDGVTQEDVDEGRLNDDQIQAMWGMRLEEAQSSEHRQICAACSGASEELLAKEMAEILYRAVCEGGGKEITEPDDSAGLLEL
;
A
#
# COMPACT_ATOMS: atom_id res chain seq x y z
N MET A 1 -13.19 17.90 18.66
CA MET A 1 -13.58 19.30 19.00
C MET A 1 -12.33 20.16 18.98
N ASN A 2 -12.08 20.93 17.92
CA ASN A 2 -11.00 21.92 17.90
C ASN A 2 -11.40 23.07 18.85
N LYS A 3 -10.74 23.18 20.01
CA LYS A 3 -10.93 24.33 20.91
C LYS A 3 -10.51 25.59 20.15
N GLN A 4 -11.32 26.64 20.13
CA GLN A 4 -10.91 27.93 19.55
C GLN A 4 -9.74 28.54 20.36
N ILE A 5 -8.82 29.27 19.71
CA ILE A 5 -7.76 30.02 20.42
C ILE A 5 -8.39 31.24 21.11
N ASP A 6 -8.18 31.37 22.42
CA ASP A 6 -8.65 32.55 23.17
C ASP A 6 -7.59 33.66 23.15
N LEU A 7 -7.70 34.56 22.16
CA LEU A 7 -6.82 35.74 22.04
C LEU A 7 -6.94 36.70 23.24
N GLY A 8 -8.05 36.63 23.98
CA GLY A 8 -8.31 37.44 25.17
C GLY A 8 -7.70 36.87 26.45
N TYR A 9 -7.16 35.63 26.40
CA TYR A 9 -6.53 35.00 27.54
C TYR A 9 -5.39 35.88 28.07
N ARG A 10 -5.41 36.12 29.39
CA ARG A 10 -4.46 36.99 30.08
C ARG A 10 -3.95 36.30 31.34
N PRO A 11 -2.63 36.09 31.50
CA PRO A 11 -2.06 35.60 32.75
C PRO A 11 -2.36 36.56 33.90
N GLU A 12 -2.62 36.06 35.12
CA GLU A 12 -2.87 36.96 36.26
C GLU A 12 -1.60 37.73 36.66
N THR A 13 -0.43 37.12 36.48
CA THR A 13 0.90 37.69 36.75
C THR A 13 1.98 36.78 36.17
N TYR A 14 3.11 37.37 35.75
CA TYR A 14 4.32 36.62 35.38
C TYR A 14 5.21 36.30 36.60
N PHE A 15 5.07 37.06 37.68
CA PHE A 15 6.00 37.06 38.80
C PHE A 15 5.53 36.11 39.91
N ARG A 16 5.50 34.81 39.62
CA ARG A 16 5.05 33.76 40.55
C ARG A 16 6.25 32.99 41.13
N PRO A 17 6.19 32.49 42.37
CA PRO A 17 7.18 31.54 42.88
C PRO A 17 7.20 30.28 42.00
N GLN A 18 8.37 29.91 41.49
CA GLN A 18 8.57 28.68 40.73
C GLN A 18 9.20 27.58 41.60
N LYS A 19 8.93 26.32 41.29
CA LYS A 19 9.70 25.19 41.86
C LYS A 19 11.15 25.31 41.41
N LEU A 20 12.09 24.91 42.27
CA LEU A 20 13.53 25.08 42.03
C LEU A 20 13.97 24.48 40.69
N GLU A 21 13.48 23.28 40.34
CA GLU A 21 13.83 22.59 39.11
C GLU A 21 13.32 23.33 37.86
N ARG A 22 12.12 23.91 37.92
CA ARG A 22 11.58 24.75 36.84
C ARG A 22 12.36 26.07 36.72
N TYR A 23 12.73 26.65 37.85
CA TYR A 23 13.58 27.83 37.88
C TYR A 23 14.95 27.55 37.23
N LEU A 24 15.60 26.44 37.59
CA LEU A 24 16.89 26.04 36.99
C LEU A 24 16.76 25.72 35.49
N LEU A 25 15.68 25.08 35.06
CA LEU A 25 15.39 24.85 33.63
C LEU A 25 15.22 26.18 32.87
N SER A 26 14.59 27.19 33.48
CA SER A 26 14.44 28.52 32.87
C SER A 26 15.77 29.26 32.68
N LYS A 27 16.81 28.90 33.46
CA LYS A 27 18.16 29.44 33.31
C LYS A 27 18.98 28.76 32.20
N VAL A 28 18.52 27.63 31.66
CA VAL A 28 19.16 26.99 30.50
C VAL A 28 18.74 27.72 29.22
N LYS A 29 19.68 28.45 28.63
CA LYS A 29 19.43 29.23 27.41
C LYS A 29 19.39 28.36 26.14
N GLY A 30 20.29 27.37 26.06
CA GLY A 30 20.42 26.49 24.90
C GLY A 30 19.14 25.73 24.56
N ALA A 31 18.57 25.95 23.37
CA ALA A 31 17.23 25.44 23.01
C ALA A 31 17.15 23.91 22.95
N VAL A 32 18.09 23.27 22.26
CA VAL A 32 18.15 21.80 22.13
C VAL A 32 18.37 21.16 23.50
N VAL A 33 19.20 21.77 24.34
CA VAL A 33 19.52 21.22 25.66
C VAL A 33 18.35 21.39 26.62
N ARG A 34 17.73 22.57 26.64
CA ARG A 34 16.53 22.83 27.43
C ARG A 34 15.40 21.85 27.09
N LYS A 35 15.18 21.55 25.80
CA LYS A 35 14.18 20.56 25.36
C LYS A 35 14.48 19.15 25.89
N LYS A 36 15.74 18.71 25.84
CA LYS A 36 16.16 17.41 26.39
C LYS A 36 15.97 17.35 27.91
N LEU A 37 16.33 18.42 28.63
CA LEU A 37 16.17 18.51 30.08
C LEU A 37 14.68 18.59 30.49
N GLN A 38 13.85 19.28 29.71
CA GLN A 38 12.41 19.32 29.89
C GLN A 38 11.79 17.92 29.77
N ALA A 39 12.20 17.12 28.77
CA ALA A 39 11.75 15.73 28.64
C ALA A 39 12.16 14.83 29.83
N LEU A 40 13.33 15.06 30.43
CA LEU A 40 13.75 14.39 31.66
C LEU A 40 12.89 14.81 32.86
N PHE A 41 12.55 16.10 32.95
CA PHE A 41 11.66 16.63 33.98
C PHE A 41 10.25 16.03 33.87
N ASP A 42 9.68 16.01 32.66
CA ASP A 42 8.32 15.52 32.41
C ASP A 42 8.20 14.00 32.61
N SER A 43 9.29 13.25 32.39
CA SER A 43 9.37 11.81 32.70
C SER A 43 9.67 11.50 34.17
N GLY A 44 9.71 12.49 35.06
CA GLY A 44 9.92 12.32 36.49
C GLY A 44 11.35 11.97 36.90
N ARG A 45 12.33 12.09 35.99
CA ARG A 45 13.75 11.75 36.21
C ARG A 45 14.51 12.90 36.91
N HIS A 46 13.98 13.38 38.02
CA HIS A 46 14.47 14.57 38.72
C HIS A 46 15.90 14.44 39.28
N ALA A 47 16.33 13.23 39.67
CA ALA A 47 17.68 12.99 40.19
C ALA A 47 18.75 13.26 39.13
N GLU A 48 18.52 12.82 37.89
CA GLU A 48 19.44 13.05 36.78
C GLU A 48 19.47 14.52 36.38
N LEU A 49 18.30 15.16 36.36
CA LEU A 49 18.18 16.59 36.12
C LEU A 49 19.00 17.42 37.13
N SER A 50 18.92 17.08 38.42
CA SER A 50 19.68 17.77 39.48
C SER A 50 21.19 17.56 39.39
N THR A 51 21.64 16.48 38.72
CA THR A 51 23.06 16.21 38.50
C THR A 51 23.61 17.02 37.32
N LEU A 52 22.76 17.29 36.33
CA LEU A 52 23.14 18.00 35.10
C LEU A 52 23.01 19.53 35.23
N LEU A 53 22.23 20.03 36.19
CA LEU A 53 21.99 21.46 36.39
C LEU A 53 22.79 22.01 37.57
N THR A 54 23.51 23.11 37.33
CA THR A 54 24.08 23.98 38.36
C THR A 54 23.14 25.14 38.66
N VAL A 55 23.47 25.98 39.66
CA VAL A 55 22.69 27.20 39.99
C VAL A 55 22.59 28.18 38.81
N GLU A 56 23.57 28.14 37.91
CA GLU A 56 23.64 28.97 36.70
C GLU A 56 23.12 28.23 35.44
N GLY A 57 22.53 27.05 35.59
CA GLY A 57 22.16 26.18 34.46
C GLY A 57 23.31 25.24 34.09
N ILE A 58 23.75 25.24 32.84
CA ILE A 58 24.83 24.35 32.35
C ILE A 58 26.16 25.08 32.40
N SER A 59 27.23 24.38 32.80
CA SER A 59 28.57 24.97 32.88
C SER A 59 29.08 25.44 31.51
N ALA A 60 29.87 26.52 31.49
CA ALA A 60 30.47 27.02 30.24
C ALA A 60 31.38 25.99 29.54
N ALA A 61 32.02 25.10 30.31
CA ALA A 61 32.85 24.03 29.77
C ALA A 61 32.01 22.97 29.05
N ASP A 62 30.93 22.50 29.68
CA ASP A 62 30.03 21.50 29.08
C ASP A 62 29.31 22.05 27.85
N ARG A 63 28.92 23.34 27.91
CA ARG A 63 28.35 24.05 26.77
C ARG A 63 29.30 24.02 25.56
N LYS A 64 30.58 24.39 25.77
CA LYS A 64 31.57 24.41 24.69
C LYS A 64 31.82 23.02 24.09
N VAL A 65 31.74 21.97 24.90
CA VAL A 65 31.81 20.59 24.42
C VAL A 65 30.61 20.28 23.51
N LEU A 66 29.39 20.60 23.94
CA LEU A 66 28.18 20.37 23.14
C LEU A 66 28.20 21.14 21.81
N GLU A 67 28.61 22.41 21.84
CA GLU A 67 28.77 23.24 20.63
C GLU A 67 29.80 22.65 19.65
N SER A 68 30.85 22.02 20.15
CA SER A 68 31.87 21.35 19.33
C SER A 68 31.38 20.04 18.70
N LEU A 69 30.33 19.43 19.26
CA LEU A 69 29.74 18.19 18.73
C LEU A 69 28.80 18.46 17.57
N HIS A 70 27.98 19.51 17.65
CA HIS A 70 27.08 19.89 16.56
C HIS A 70 26.65 21.37 16.65
N PRO A 71 26.62 22.13 15.54
CA PRO A 71 26.22 23.54 15.53
C PRO A 71 24.84 23.82 16.16
N MET A 72 23.90 22.87 16.09
CA MET A 72 22.57 23.01 16.70
C MET A 72 22.57 23.22 18.23
N PHE A 73 23.67 22.93 18.93
CA PHE A 73 23.80 23.20 20.38
C PHE A 73 24.21 24.65 20.68
N MET A 74 24.46 25.47 19.66
CA MET A 74 24.78 26.89 19.78
C MET A 74 23.54 27.76 20.00
N GLY A 75 22.37 27.31 19.56
CA GLY A 75 21.14 28.07 19.59
C GLY A 75 20.58 28.33 20.99
N GLY A 76 20.24 29.58 21.25
CA GLY A 76 19.78 30.19 22.50
C GLY A 76 20.92 30.61 23.41
N ASN A 77 22.10 30.08 23.17
CA ASN A 77 23.22 30.16 24.09
C ASN A 77 23.87 31.56 24.05
N TYR A 78 23.65 32.33 22.99
CA TYR A 78 24.12 33.72 22.84
C TYR A 78 23.10 34.77 23.26
N LEU A 79 21.93 34.37 23.77
CA LEU A 79 20.94 35.30 24.30
C LEU A 79 21.52 36.13 25.46
N PRO A 80 21.16 37.43 25.57
CA PRO A 80 21.48 38.23 26.74
C PRO A 80 21.00 37.60 28.05
N ASP A 81 21.74 37.82 29.14
CA ASP A 81 21.28 37.45 30.49
C ASP A 81 20.02 38.23 30.88
N THR A 82 19.21 37.60 31.73
CA THR A 82 18.06 38.25 32.36
C THR A 82 18.54 39.25 33.42
N GLU A 83 17.95 40.43 33.45
CA GLU A 83 18.16 41.43 34.51
C GLU A 83 17.50 41.02 35.84
N ASP A 84 17.80 41.76 36.91
CA ASP A 84 17.21 41.53 38.23
C ASP A 84 15.68 41.64 38.20
N GLY A 85 15.00 40.55 38.56
CA GLY A 85 13.53 40.46 38.56
C GLY A 85 12.91 40.28 37.17
N GLU A 86 13.73 40.08 36.14
CA GLU A 86 13.30 39.79 34.78
C GLU A 86 13.04 38.29 34.58
N VAL A 87 11.96 37.96 33.88
CA VAL A 87 11.54 36.58 33.58
C VAL A 87 11.31 36.39 32.09
N GLU A 88 11.70 35.25 31.54
CA GLU A 88 11.35 34.86 30.18
C GLU A 88 9.87 34.47 30.12
N ILE A 89 9.10 35.14 29.26
CA ILE A 89 7.65 34.93 29.15
C ILE A 89 7.23 34.28 27.83
N GLY A 90 8.12 34.20 26.85
CA GLY A 90 7.92 33.45 25.62
C GLY A 90 9.17 33.41 24.78
N ARG A 91 9.28 32.40 23.93
CA ARG A 91 10.40 32.21 23.02
C ARG A 91 9.95 31.62 21.70
N ILE A 92 10.66 31.95 20.63
CA ILE A 92 10.55 31.27 19.35
C ILE A 92 11.91 30.72 19.00
N SER A 93 11.96 29.45 18.60
CA SER A 93 13.17 28.77 18.12
C SER A 93 12.96 28.33 16.69
N ILE A 94 13.93 28.59 15.83
CA ILE A 94 13.95 28.09 14.46
C ILE A 94 14.97 26.97 14.31
N LYS A 95 14.68 26.02 13.43
CA LYS A 95 15.54 24.88 13.13
C LYS A 95 16.58 25.25 12.07
N SER A 96 17.20 26.42 12.20
CA SER A 96 18.36 26.81 11.40
C SER A 96 19.57 25.95 11.76
N THR A 97 20.67 26.07 11.00
CA THR A 97 21.93 25.36 11.26
C THR A 97 22.41 25.55 12.71
N THR A 98 22.25 26.75 13.25
CA THR A 98 22.64 27.13 14.62
C THR A 98 21.49 27.01 15.63
N TYR A 99 20.26 26.78 15.17
CA TYR A 99 19.06 26.66 15.99
C TYR A 99 18.66 27.97 16.70
N ASP A 100 18.65 29.07 15.96
CA ASP A 100 18.54 30.42 16.52
C ASP A 100 17.26 30.64 17.33
N VAL A 101 17.37 31.49 18.36
CA VAL A 101 16.33 31.77 19.33
C VAL A 101 16.11 33.26 19.51
N THR A 102 14.84 33.64 19.58
CA THR A 102 14.40 34.96 20.02
C THR A 102 13.50 34.79 21.24
N CYS A 103 13.66 35.65 22.26
CA CYS A 103 12.89 35.59 23.50
C CYS A 103 12.25 36.95 23.85
N VAL A 104 11.16 36.89 24.63
CA VAL A 104 10.58 38.06 25.29
C VAL A 104 10.76 37.94 26.78
N TYR A 105 11.34 38.98 27.36
CA TYR A 105 11.56 39.11 28.79
C TYR A 105 10.61 40.16 29.39
N ALA A 106 10.22 39.96 30.65
CA ALA A 106 9.35 40.88 31.38
C ALA A 106 9.86 41.12 32.80
N ARG A 107 9.82 42.37 33.26
CA ARG A 107 10.19 42.76 34.63
C ARG A 107 9.21 43.77 35.23
N PRO A 108 9.05 43.80 36.56
CA PRO A 108 8.28 44.87 37.21
C PRO A 108 9.07 46.19 37.15
N ASP A 109 8.42 47.28 36.76
CA ASP A 109 9.02 48.62 36.65
C ASP A 109 8.04 49.70 37.12
N GLY A 110 8.25 50.26 38.31
CA GLY A 110 7.48 51.42 38.80
C GLY A 110 5.95 51.24 38.85
N GLY A 111 5.46 50.02 39.08
CA GLY A 111 4.02 49.71 39.08
C GLY A 111 3.45 49.29 37.71
N ALA A 112 4.29 49.20 36.69
CA ALA A 112 4.00 48.62 35.39
C ALA A 112 4.85 47.37 35.15
N ILE A 113 4.61 46.70 34.02
CA ILE A 113 5.42 45.60 33.49
C ILE A 113 6.16 46.15 32.29
N HIS A 114 7.48 46.09 32.32
CA HIS A 114 8.34 46.41 31.19
C HIS A 114 8.67 45.12 30.44
N TYR A 115 8.62 45.18 29.11
CA TYR A 115 8.90 44.08 28.21
C TYR A 115 10.06 44.43 27.29
N ARG A 116 10.86 43.43 26.96
CA ARG A 116 12.01 43.53 26.06
C ARG A 116 12.11 42.29 25.20
N VAL A 117 12.21 42.46 23.89
CA VAL A 117 12.51 41.39 22.93
C VAL A 117 14.02 41.32 22.72
N VAL A 118 14.57 40.11 22.75
CA VAL A 118 16.00 39.84 22.57
C VAL A 118 16.22 38.72 21.56
N ASP A 119 17.28 38.82 20.77
CA ASP A 119 17.79 37.78 19.90
C ASP A 119 19.23 37.41 20.29
N GLU A 120 19.84 36.49 19.54
CA GLU A 120 21.24 36.07 19.71
C GLU A 120 22.26 37.02 19.07
N TYR A 121 21.79 38.02 18.31
CA TYR A 121 22.61 38.90 17.47
C TYR A 121 22.61 40.35 17.96
N GLY A 122 22.36 40.57 19.26
CA GLY A 122 22.43 41.91 19.86
C GLY A 122 21.37 42.89 19.35
N GLY A 123 20.27 42.38 18.81
CA GLY A 123 19.15 43.14 18.26
C GLY A 123 19.22 43.38 16.76
N GLU A 124 20.26 42.91 16.06
CA GLU A 124 20.43 43.15 14.62
C GLU A 124 19.34 42.50 13.76
N THR A 125 18.68 41.44 14.26
CA THR A 125 17.57 40.77 13.54
C THR A 125 16.19 41.26 13.96
N LEU A 126 16.12 42.17 14.93
CA LEU A 126 14.87 42.72 15.43
C LEU A 126 14.41 43.91 14.58
N GLN A 127 13.11 44.05 14.42
CA GLN A 127 12.45 45.12 13.68
C GLN A 127 11.36 45.77 14.53
N GLY A 128 10.90 46.96 14.19
CA GLY A 128 9.81 47.61 14.92
C GLY A 128 10.12 47.93 16.40
N ALA A 129 9.10 47.87 17.25
CA ALA A 129 9.21 48.21 18.67
C ALA A 129 9.63 46.97 19.49
N THR A 130 10.84 47.00 20.05
CA THR A 130 11.41 45.89 20.84
C THR A 130 11.16 46.02 22.35
N GLU A 131 10.60 47.15 22.79
CA GLU A 131 10.22 47.38 24.18
C GLU A 131 8.76 47.82 24.31
N ALA A 132 8.11 47.41 25.40
CA ALA A 132 6.75 47.83 25.72
C ALA A 132 6.55 48.00 27.23
N ARG A 133 5.49 48.72 27.61
CA ARG A 133 5.09 48.90 29.02
C ARG A 133 3.58 48.78 29.17
N THR A 134 3.11 47.97 30.12
CA THR A 134 1.69 47.83 30.42
C THR A 134 1.43 47.79 31.93
N ALA A 135 0.22 48.13 32.38
CA ALA A 135 -0.16 48.03 33.79
C ALA A 135 -0.53 46.60 34.23
N LYS A 136 -0.81 45.70 33.27
CA LYS A 136 -1.23 44.31 33.47
C LYS A 136 -0.62 43.43 32.38
N PRO A 137 -0.39 42.12 32.63
CA PRO A 137 0.10 41.17 31.62
C PRO A 137 -0.65 41.30 30.30
N MET A 138 0.03 41.29 29.15
CA MET A 138 -0.61 41.34 27.82
C MET A 138 -1.60 40.17 27.65
N THR A 139 -2.66 40.34 26.86
CA THR A 139 -3.41 39.18 26.37
C THR A 139 -2.54 38.36 25.42
N LEU A 140 -2.95 37.12 25.11
CA LEU A 140 -2.28 36.27 24.11
C LEU A 140 -2.15 37.00 22.76
N GLY A 141 -3.22 37.65 22.31
CA GLY A 141 -3.20 38.42 21.05
C GLY A 141 -2.21 39.59 21.10
N GLU A 142 -2.29 40.42 22.15
CA GLU A 142 -1.37 41.56 22.36
C GLU A 142 0.10 41.11 22.41
N PHE A 143 0.37 40.00 23.10
CA PHE A 143 1.71 39.43 23.24
C PHE A 143 2.25 38.90 21.90
N ALA A 144 1.45 38.12 21.17
CA ALA A 144 1.85 37.58 19.88
C ALA A 144 2.07 38.68 18.83
N ASP A 145 1.23 39.71 18.82
CA ASP A 145 1.42 40.89 17.96
C ASP A 145 2.72 41.62 18.28
N PHE A 146 2.96 41.91 19.56
CA PHE A 146 4.20 42.53 20.01
C PHE A 146 5.43 41.72 19.60
N PHE A 147 5.41 40.41 19.84
CA PHE A 147 6.55 39.54 19.60
C PHE A 147 6.85 39.35 18.10
N ILE A 148 5.84 39.05 17.28
CA ILE A 148 6.02 38.80 15.84
C ILE A 148 6.30 40.12 15.08
N THR A 149 5.82 41.26 15.58
CA THR A 149 6.21 42.57 15.04
C THR A 149 7.67 42.89 15.35
N ALA A 150 8.11 42.57 16.57
CA ALA A 150 9.49 42.81 17.02
C ALA A 150 10.51 41.91 16.32
N TRP A 151 10.12 40.68 15.98
CA TRP A 151 10.95 39.74 15.23
C TRP A 151 10.10 39.10 14.12
N PRO A 152 10.34 39.47 12.84
CA PRO A 152 9.43 39.19 11.73
C PRO A 152 9.52 37.73 11.28
N LEU A 153 9.02 36.82 12.11
CA LEU A 153 9.00 35.37 11.87
C LEU A 153 8.52 35.03 10.46
N ILE A 154 7.45 35.67 10.00
CA ILE A 154 6.85 35.43 8.69
C ILE A 154 7.84 35.71 7.55
N ALA A 155 8.48 36.89 7.56
CA ALA A 155 9.46 37.25 6.53
C ALA A 155 10.67 36.30 6.52
N VAL A 156 11.09 35.82 7.70
CA VAL A 156 12.14 34.80 7.81
C VAL A 156 11.70 33.49 7.14
N LEU A 157 10.46 33.05 7.35
CA LEU A 157 9.95 31.83 6.74
C LEU A 157 9.77 31.97 5.22
N GLU A 158 9.24 33.11 4.74
CA GLU A 158 9.09 33.38 3.30
C GLU A 158 10.43 33.29 2.56
N MET A 159 11.49 33.88 3.12
CA MET A 159 12.83 33.86 2.52
C MET A 159 13.45 32.46 2.43
N ASN A 160 12.99 31.50 3.24
CA ASN A 160 13.56 30.16 3.31
C ASN A 160 12.71 29.10 2.62
N PHE A 161 11.39 29.31 2.51
CA PHE A 161 10.44 28.27 2.08
C PHE A 161 9.52 28.68 0.94
N GLU A 162 9.49 29.96 0.54
CA GLU A 162 8.58 30.47 -0.51
C GLU A 162 7.12 30.04 -0.24
N ASP A 163 6.59 29.09 -1.01
CA ASP A 163 5.21 28.59 -0.90
C ASP A 163 5.09 27.27 -0.09
N ASP A 164 6.19 26.73 0.45
CA ASP A 164 6.20 25.49 1.25
C ASP A 164 5.75 25.73 2.71
N VAL A 165 4.43 25.72 2.91
CA VAL A 165 3.79 25.91 4.22
C VAL A 165 4.19 24.84 5.22
N GLU A 166 4.28 23.57 4.82
CA GLU A 166 4.58 22.48 5.74
C GLU A 166 6.06 22.49 6.17
N GLY A 167 6.98 22.79 5.25
CA GLY A 167 8.37 23.08 5.57
C GLY A 167 8.50 24.25 6.55
N ALA A 168 7.78 25.35 6.30
CA ALA A 168 7.76 26.52 7.18
C ALA A 168 7.21 26.17 8.58
N LEU A 169 6.09 25.45 8.68
CA LEU A 169 5.52 24.98 9.95
C LEU A 169 6.45 24.01 10.68
N GLY A 170 7.19 23.18 9.94
CA GLY A 170 8.20 22.28 10.46
C GLY A 170 9.46 22.99 10.96
N PHE A 171 9.72 24.21 10.49
CA PHE A 171 10.96 24.95 10.75
C PHE A 171 11.00 25.67 12.10
N PHE A 172 9.88 25.96 12.75
CA PHE A 172 9.88 26.69 14.02
C PHE A 172 9.03 26.05 15.13
N SER A 173 9.28 26.48 16.35
CA SER A 173 8.41 26.25 17.52
C SER A 173 8.35 27.50 18.38
N ALA A 174 7.18 27.80 18.96
CA ALA A 174 7.04 28.85 19.95
C ALA A 174 6.62 28.27 21.30
N ASP A 175 7.27 28.69 22.38
CA ASP A 175 7.03 28.13 23.71
C ASP A 175 6.79 29.25 24.73
N SER A 176 5.86 29.03 25.66
CA SER A 176 5.60 29.93 26.78
C SER A 176 4.97 29.20 27.96
N ASP A 177 5.52 29.42 29.16
CA ASP A 177 4.93 28.93 30.42
C ASP A 177 3.66 29.71 30.82
N PHE A 178 3.44 30.87 30.23
CA PHE A 178 2.33 31.77 30.57
C PHE A 178 1.22 31.76 29.54
N TYR A 179 1.55 31.47 28.27
CA TYR A 179 0.63 31.47 27.12
C TYR A 179 0.58 30.07 26.48
N PRO A 180 -0.30 29.17 26.95
CA PRO A 180 -0.36 27.78 26.46
C PRO A 180 -0.63 27.64 24.96
N ASP A 181 -1.30 28.63 24.37
CA ASP A 181 -1.71 28.62 22.97
C ASP A 181 -0.77 29.42 22.04
N LEU A 182 0.40 29.85 22.52
CA LEU A 182 1.33 30.67 21.75
C LEU A 182 1.77 29.98 20.44
N ASP A 183 2.27 28.74 20.52
CA ASP A 183 2.67 27.94 19.34
C ASP A 183 1.54 27.83 18.33
N ARG A 184 0.36 27.51 18.83
CA ARG A 184 -0.85 27.30 18.03
C ARG A 184 -1.25 28.58 17.28
N LEU A 185 -1.16 29.73 17.95
CA LEU A 185 -1.44 31.03 17.35
C LEU A 185 -0.39 31.41 16.30
N CYS A 186 0.90 31.20 16.58
CA CYS A 186 1.96 31.44 15.60
C CYS A 186 1.78 30.58 14.35
N ARG A 187 1.48 29.28 14.51
CA ARG A 187 1.16 28.37 13.39
C ARG A 187 -0.07 28.80 12.61
N GLN A 188 -1.11 29.28 13.28
CA GLN A 188 -2.30 29.81 12.60
C GLN A 188 -1.93 31.03 11.75
N ARG A 189 -1.17 31.99 12.29
CA ARG A 189 -0.74 33.17 11.54
C ARG A 189 0.15 32.86 10.35
N VAL A 190 0.99 31.84 10.44
CA VAL A 190 1.77 31.31 9.31
C VAL A 190 0.81 30.80 8.23
N ARG A 191 -0.15 29.93 8.59
CA ARG A 191 -1.15 29.45 7.62
C ARG A 191 -2.01 30.55 7.00
N ASP A 192 -2.35 31.57 7.77
CA ASP A 192 -3.14 32.72 7.28
C ASP A 192 -2.32 33.62 6.33
N HIS A 193 -0.99 33.56 6.39
CA HIS A 193 -0.09 34.43 5.63
C HIS A 193 0.46 33.80 4.35
N PHE A 194 0.84 32.52 4.41
CA PHE A 194 1.33 31.83 3.22
C PHE A 194 0.17 31.64 2.23
N PRO A 195 0.40 31.87 0.92
CA PRO A 195 -0.62 31.59 -0.08
C PRO A 195 -1.03 30.12 0.05
N THR A 196 -2.34 29.86 0.14
CA THR A 196 -2.85 28.50 -0.11
C THR A 196 -2.29 28.07 -1.46
N PRO A 197 -1.67 26.87 -1.57
CA PRO A 197 -1.32 26.31 -2.86
C PRO A 197 -2.52 26.45 -3.80
N ASP A 198 -2.30 26.78 -5.08
CA ASP A 198 -3.34 26.67 -6.10
C ASP A 198 -3.97 25.28 -5.91
N ALA A 199 -5.19 25.28 -5.39
CA ALA A 199 -5.87 24.06 -5.01
C ALA A 199 -6.00 23.25 -6.30
N GLY A 200 -5.39 22.06 -6.34
CA GLY A 200 -5.50 21.18 -7.49
C GLY A 200 -6.97 20.97 -7.84
N ASP A 201 -7.25 20.78 -9.12
CA ASP A 201 -8.58 21.00 -9.68
C ASP A 201 -9.75 20.35 -8.91
N GLU A 202 -10.86 21.08 -8.93
CA GLU A 202 -12.13 20.68 -8.36
C GLU A 202 -12.61 19.39 -9.03
N CYS A 203 -12.97 18.38 -8.24
CA CYS A 203 -13.55 17.15 -8.80
C CYS A 203 -14.79 17.50 -9.64
N PRO A 204 -14.87 17.06 -10.91
CA PRO A 204 -15.95 17.43 -11.84
C PRO A 204 -17.33 16.90 -11.40
N PHE A 205 -17.37 15.96 -10.44
CA PHE A 205 -18.60 15.40 -9.90
C PHE A 205 -18.99 16.01 -8.54
N CYS A 206 -18.05 16.09 -7.60
CA CYS A 206 -18.35 16.44 -6.20
C CYS A 206 -18.08 17.92 -5.87
N GLY A 207 -17.38 18.63 -6.73
CA GLY A 207 -17.05 20.04 -6.49
C GLY A 207 -16.00 20.26 -5.40
N ARG A 208 -15.27 19.21 -4.97
CA ARG A 208 -14.24 19.29 -3.93
C ARG A 208 -12.85 19.33 -4.57
N PHE A 209 -12.01 20.22 -4.08
CA PHE A 209 -10.60 20.34 -4.47
C PHE A 209 -9.77 19.24 -3.82
N ASN A 210 -8.84 18.66 -4.57
CA ASN A 210 -7.85 17.72 -4.04
C ASN A 210 -6.62 18.51 -3.58
N SER A 211 -6.17 18.34 -2.33
CA SER A 211 -4.96 19.01 -1.83
C SER A 211 -3.68 18.22 -2.16
N PRO A 212 -2.70 18.80 -2.86
CA PRO A 212 -1.32 18.29 -2.83
C PRO A 212 -0.60 18.82 -1.57
N PRO A 213 0.15 18.02 -0.79
CA PRO A 213 0.22 16.57 -0.72
C PRO A 213 -0.11 16.08 0.71
N ALA A 214 -1.39 15.99 1.09
CA ALA A 214 -1.81 15.25 2.29
C ALA A 214 -3.35 15.23 2.45
N ASP A 215 -3.87 14.01 2.37
CA ASP A 215 -4.85 13.42 3.31
C ASP A 215 -6.36 13.52 3.06
N ASP A 216 -6.90 14.26 2.08
CA ASP A 216 -8.32 14.11 1.70
C ASP A 216 -8.54 14.28 0.18
N LEU A 217 -8.38 13.18 -0.57
CA LEU A 217 -8.80 13.08 -1.98
C LEU A 217 -10.32 12.84 -2.06
N CYS A 218 -11.02 13.43 -3.04
CA CYS A 218 -12.44 13.12 -3.27
C CYS A 218 -12.60 11.62 -3.63
N GLU A 219 -13.66 10.97 -3.15
CA GLU A 219 -13.95 9.54 -3.37
C GLU A 219 -14.10 9.13 -4.84
N HIS A 220 -14.24 10.12 -5.73
CA HIS A 220 -14.32 9.93 -7.17
C HIS A 220 -12.94 9.92 -7.85
N ALA A 221 -11.86 10.35 -7.19
CA ALA A 221 -10.53 10.38 -7.78
C ALA A 221 -9.95 8.95 -7.85
N ALA A 222 -9.73 8.45 -9.06
CA ALA A 222 -9.24 7.09 -9.30
C ALA A 222 -7.74 7.05 -9.60
N ALA A 223 -7.22 8.06 -10.30
CA ALA A 223 -5.82 8.16 -10.67
C ALA A 223 -5.44 9.61 -10.99
N TRP A 224 -4.15 9.92 -11.03
CA TRP A 224 -3.62 11.10 -11.72
C TRP A 224 -2.74 10.67 -12.88
N VAL A 225 -2.64 11.54 -13.88
CA VAL A 225 -1.76 11.39 -15.05
C VAL A 225 -0.77 12.54 -15.02
N TRP A 226 0.52 12.25 -15.01
CA TRP A 226 1.61 13.23 -15.03
C TRP A 226 2.64 12.87 -16.08
N ASP A 227 2.85 13.72 -17.08
CA ASP A 227 3.81 13.48 -18.18
C ASP A 227 3.68 12.09 -18.83
N GLY A 228 2.44 11.61 -18.99
CA GLY A 228 2.12 10.31 -19.58
C GLY A 228 2.25 9.12 -18.62
N GLN A 229 2.60 9.35 -17.35
CA GLN A 229 2.60 8.33 -16.31
C GLN A 229 1.28 8.38 -15.53
N ILE A 230 0.67 7.23 -15.30
CA ILE A 230 -0.57 7.11 -14.53
C ILE A 230 -0.26 6.50 -13.18
N GLU A 231 -0.77 7.10 -12.11
CA GLU A 231 -0.67 6.54 -10.77
C GLU A 231 -2.03 6.57 -10.06
N ALA A 232 -2.38 5.45 -9.45
CA ALA A 232 -3.70 5.24 -8.85
C ALA A 232 -3.83 5.96 -7.50
N LEU A 233 -5.03 6.50 -7.26
CA LEU A 233 -5.36 7.32 -6.11
C LEU A 233 -6.58 6.75 -5.39
N GLY A 234 -6.67 6.94 -4.07
CA GLY A 234 -7.85 6.61 -3.26
C GLY A 234 -8.40 5.21 -3.54
N THR A 235 -9.64 5.14 -4.02
CA THR A 235 -10.35 3.88 -4.36
C THR A 235 -9.78 3.17 -5.59
N GLY A 236 -9.03 3.86 -6.46
CA GLY A 236 -8.40 3.28 -7.65
C GLY A 236 -7.21 2.36 -7.35
N GLN A 237 -6.61 2.46 -6.16
CA GLN A 237 -5.44 1.65 -5.80
C GLN A 237 -5.73 0.14 -5.80
N ALA A 238 -6.90 -0.25 -5.30
CA ALA A 238 -7.29 -1.67 -5.25
C ALA A 238 -7.51 -2.26 -6.65
N PHE A 239 -8.00 -1.45 -7.59
CA PHE A 239 -8.15 -1.83 -8.99
C PHE A 239 -6.80 -1.89 -9.70
N ALA A 240 -5.95 -0.88 -9.50
CA ALA A 240 -4.62 -0.84 -10.09
C ALA A 240 -3.74 -2.03 -9.67
N ALA A 241 -3.77 -2.40 -8.38
CA ALA A 241 -3.07 -3.59 -7.92
C ALA A 241 -3.63 -4.88 -8.57
N ALA A 242 -4.95 -5.00 -8.67
CA ALA A 242 -5.59 -6.19 -9.21
C ALA A 242 -5.38 -6.36 -10.72
N ILE A 243 -5.40 -5.27 -11.50
CA ILE A 243 -5.17 -5.33 -12.94
C ILE A 243 -3.69 -5.61 -13.24
N GLN A 244 -2.77 -5.09 -12.44
CA GLN A 244 -1.34 -5.42 -12.57
C GLN A 244 -1.09 -6.90 -12.28
N GLU A 245 -1.66 -7.44 -11.20
CA GLU A 245 -1.57 -8.86 -10.85
C GLU A 245 -2.14 -9.76 -11.97
N LEU A 246 -3.25 -9.35 -12.59
CA LEU A 246 -3.81 -10.03 -13.75
C LEU A 246 -2.86 -9.98 -14.95
N GLY A 247 -2.27 -8.83 -15.26
CA GLY A 247 -1.28 -8.69 -16.34
C GLY A 247 -0.04 -9.57 -16.13
N GLU A 248 0.47 -9.65 -14.90
CA GLU A 248 1.56 -10.56 -14.52
C GLU A 248 1.15 -12.03 -14.70
N THR A 249 -0.09 -12.37 -14.33
CA THR A 249 -0.64 -13.73 -14.50
C THR A 249 -0.74 -14.10 -15.98
N ILE A 250 -1.27 -13.20 -16.82
CA ILE A 250 -1.35 -13.39 -18.29
C ILE A 250 0.05 -13.56 -18.88
N GLY A 251 1.00 -12.71 -18.51
CA GLY A 251 2.39 -12.81 -18.98
C GLY A 251 3.06 -14.13 -18.57
N SER A 252 2.72 -14.67 -17.38
CA SER A 252 3.19 -16.00 -16.97
C SER A 252 2.48 -17.15 -17.68
N ALA A 253 1.21 -16.95 -18.08
CA ALA A 253 0.39 -17.94 -18.76
C ALA A 253 0.86 -18.22 -20.20
N GLU A 254 1.63 -17.32 -20.83
CA GLU A 254 2.27 -17.59 -22.13
C GLU A 254 3.19 -18.84 -22.12
N HIS A 255 3.57 -19.32 -20.93
CA HIS A 255 4.36 -20.53 -20.75
C HIS A 255 3.54 -21.71 -20.19
N SER A 256 2.22 -21.55 -20.04
CA SER A 256 1.27 -22.55 -19.60
C SER A 256 0.01 -22.52 -20.45
N THR A 257 -0.04 -23.41 -21.44
CA THR A 257 -1.20 -23.74 -22.29
C THR A 257 -2.49 -24.05 -21.51
N THR A 258 -2.35 -24.53 -20.27
CA THR A 258 -3.48 -24.75 -19.36
C THR A 258 -4.05 -23.44 -18.81
N ALA A 259 -3.19 -22.51 -18.38
CA ALA A 259 -3.62 -21.20 -17.88
C ALA A 259 -4.26 -20.35 -19.00
N GLU A 260 -3.69 -20.41 -20.20
CA GLU A 260 -4.24 -19.78 -21.40
C GLU A 260 -5.65 -20.28 -21.71
N LEU A 261 -5.86 -21.61 -21.69
CA LEU A 261 -7.17 -22.21 -21.92
C LEU A 261 -8.21 -21.77 -20.87
N ILE A 262 -7.82 -21.67 -19.60
CA ILE A 262 -8.71 -21.18 -18.54
C ILE A 262 -9.17 -19.75 -18.83
N LEU A 263 -8.24 -18.86 -19.17
CA LEU A 263 -8.55 -17.46 -19.50
C LEU A 263 -9.49 -17.38 -20.71
N GLU A 264 -9.23 -18.17 -21.76
CA GLU A 264 -10.07 -18.24 -22.96
C GLU A 264 -11.52 -18.62 -22.61
N LYS A 265 -11.72 -19.66 -21.79
CA LYS A 265 -13.07 -20.10 -21.40
C LYS A 265 -13.80 -19.05 -20.57
N LEU A 266 -13.13 -18.48 -19.57
CA LEU A 266 -13.75 -17.46 -18.72
C LEU A 266 -14.03 -16.16 -19.47
N ALA A 267 -13.21 -15.80 -20.46
CA ALA A 267 -13.47 -14.69 -21.37
C ALA A 267 -14.72 -14.93 -22.23
N GLY A 268 -14.88 -16.15 -22.77
CA GLY A 268 -16.04 -16.52 -23.59
C GLY A 268 -17.37 -16.49 -22.84
N GLN A 269 -17.34 -16.68 -21.51
CA GLN A 269 -18.53 -16.66 -20.66
C GLN A 269 -18.95 -15.25 -20.23
N ASN A 270 -18.03 -14.29 -20.16
CA ASN A 270 -18.31 -12.95 -19.64
C ASN A 270 -17.57 -11.85 -20.45
N PRO A 271 -18.30 -10.98 -21.17
CA PRO A 271 -17.68 -9.94 -22.00
C PRO A 271 -16.90 -8.90 -21.19
N VAL A 272 -17.22 -8.69 -19.90
CA VAL A 272 -16.43 -7.81 -19.03
C VAL A 272 -15.05 -8.42 -18.76
N ARG A 273 -14.98 -9.74 -18.52
CA ARG A 273 -13.72 -10.43 -18.31
C ARG A 273 -12.85 -10.44 -19.57
N ALA A 274 -13.45 -10.64 -20.74
CA ALA A 274 -12.73 -10.52 -22.01
C ALA A 274 -12.04 -9.16 -22.14
N ARG A 275 -12.78 -8.07 -21.90
CA ARG A 275 -12.21 -6.72 -21.93
C ARG A 275 -11.16 -6.47 -20.84
N LEU A 276 -11.31 -7.05 -19.65
CA LEU A 276 -10.32 -6.94 -18.58
C LEU A 276 -9.01 -7.67 -18.93
N ILE A 277 -9.09 -8.82 -19.59
CA ILE A 277 -7.91 -9.57 -20.06
C ILE A 277 -7.15 -8.75 -21.11
N ASP A 278 -7.87 -8.19 -22.09
CA ASP A 278 -7.29 -7.30 -23.09
C ASP A 278 -6.60 -6.10 -22.41
N ALA A 279 -7.33 -5.39 -21.54
CA ALA A 279 -6.83 -4.20 -20.88
C ALA A 279 -5.67 -4.46 -19.90
N ALA A 280 -5.63 -5.63 -19.25
CA ALA A 280 -4.53 -5.99 -18.34
C ALA A 280 -3.19 -6.14 -19.07
N SER A 281 -3.22 -6.45 -20.37
CA SER A 281 -2.03 -6.53 -21.21
C SER A 281 -1.49 -5.15 -21.59
N ASP A 282 -2.38 -4.16 -21.73
CA ASP A 282 -2.05 -2.78 -22.12
C ASP A 282 -1.78 -1.87 -20.91
N GLY A 283 -2.23 -2.25 -19.71
CA GLY A 283 -1.95 -1.59 -18.44
C GLY A 283 -3.10 -0.75 -17.89
N LEU A 284 -2.83 0.00 -16.82
CA LEU A 284 -3.86 0.72 -16.05
C LEU A 284 -4.63 1.76 -16.88
N GLU A 285 -3.99 2.38 -17.88
CA GLU A 285 -4.63 3.36 -18.76
C GLU A 285 -5.82 2.76 -19.51
N GLU A 286 -5.58 1.67 -20.23
CA GLU A 286 -6.61 0.97 -20.99
C GLU A 286 -7.66 0.36 -20.05
N ALA A 287 -7.25 -0.11 -18.87
CA ALA A 287 -8.16 -0.65 -17.89
C ALA A 287 -9.12 0.41 -17.31
N LEU A 288 -8.65 1.64 -17.10
CA LEU A 288 -9.51 2.76 -16.68
C LEU A 288 -10.47 3.20 -17.80
N SER A 289 -10.10 3.01 -19.07
CA SER A 289 -10.99 3.25 -20.23
C SER A 289 -12.26 2.40 -20.21
N LEU A 290 -12.20 1.23 -19.56
CA LEU A 290 -13.35 0.33 -19.38
C LEU A 290 -14.45 0.92 -18.51
N VAL A 291 -14.11 1.87 -17.64
CA VAL A 291 -15.08 2.57 -16.81
C VAL A 291 -15.74 3.65 -17.68
N GLU A 292 -16.91 3.33 -18.28
CA GLU A 292 -17.61 4.18 -19.26
C GLU A 292 -17.80 5.65 -18.84
N ASN A 293 -17.78 5.91 -17.54
CA ASN A 293 -17.97 7.24 -16.96
C ASN A 293 -16.68 7.87 -16.41
N ALA A 294 -15.52 7.27 -16.65
CA ALA A 294 -14.24 7.90 -16.30
C ALA A 294 -14.07 9.20 -17.10
N GLN A 295 -13.76 10.28 -16.39
CA GLN A 295 -13.58 11.60 -16.98
C GLN A 295 -12.26 12.20 -16.52
N ALA A 296 -11.55 12.83 -17.45
CA ALA A 296 -10.45 13.71 -17.11
C ALA A 296 -11.02 14.95 -16.40
N GLY A 297 -10.53 15.22 -15.19
CA GLY A 297 -10.64 16.51 -14.55
C GLY A 297 -9.73 17.52 -15.24
N ASP A 298 -9.73 18.75 -14.73
CA ASP A 298 -8.90 19.80 -15.29
C ASP A 298 -7.40 19.48 -15.13
N GLY A 299 -6.62 20.13 -16.00
CA GLY A 299 -5.19 19.91 -16.10
C GLY A 299 -4.41 20.95 -15.31
N TRP A 300 -3.47 20.50 -14.49
CA TRP A 300 -2.55 21.35 -13.76
C TRP A 300 -1.19 21.36 -14.45
N SER A 301 -0.46 22.47 -14.33
CA SER A 301 0.89 22.60 -14.85
C SER A 301 1.78 23.27 -13.82
N THR A 302 2.96 22.71 -13.59
CA THR A 302 3.92 23.28 -12.64
C THR A 302 4.93 24.17 -13.37
N LYS A 303 5.32 25.26 -12.71
CA LYS A 303 6.36 26.20 -13.21
C LYS A 303 7.76 25.91 -12.65
N GLY A 304 7.94 24.81 -11.91
CA GLY A 304 9.21 24.43 -11.26
C GLY A 304 10.25 23.85 -12.24
N MET A 305 11.47 23.57 -11.72
CA MET A 305 12.61 23.08 -12.53
C MET A 305 12.34 21.81 -13.34
N LEU A 306 11.38 20.98 -12.93
CA LEU A 306 11.04 19.76 -13.64
C LEU A 306 10.11 20.02 -14.84
N GLY A 307 9.31 21.10 -14.81
CA GLY A 307 8.21 21.32 -15.76
C GLY A 307 7.21 20.15 -15.76
N GLY A 308 6.03 20.34 -16.36
CA GLY A 308 5.09 19.25 -16.58
C GLY A 308 3.64 19.69 -16.58
N SER A 309 2.80 18.85 -17.16
CA SER A 309 1.34 18.99 -17.12
C SER A 309 0.70 17.65 -16.80
N GLY A 310 -0.29 17.67 -15.92
CA GLY A 310 -1.03 16.49 -15.53
C GLY A 310 -2.51 16.78 -15.35
N TYR A 311 -3.31 15.73 -15.18
CA TYR A 311 -4.75 15.82 -14.88
C TYR A 311 -5.18 14.67 -13.99
N THR A 312 -6.33 14.79 -13.33
CA THR A 312 -6.90 13.72 -12.49
C THR A 312 -7.92 12.91 -13.30
N VAL A 313 -7.94 11.59 -13.18
CA VAL A 313 -9.01 10.73 -13.71
C VAL A 313 -10.03 10.50 -12.60
N CYS A 314 -11.28 10.89 -12.85
CA CYS A 314 -12.38 10.74 -11.90
C CYS A 314 -13.40 9.72 -12.40
N VAL A 315 -13.91 8.89 -11.50
CA VAL A 315 -15.00 7.95 -11.74
C VAL A 315 -16.21 8.30 -10.85
N PRO A 316 -17.43 8.43 -11.40
CA PRO A 316 -18.59 8.83 -10.61
C PRO A 316 -19.15 7.72 -9.72
N ASP A 317 -18.88 6.46 -10.04
CA ASP A 317 -19.21 5.32 -9.18
C ASP A 317 -17.94 4.56 -8.83
N SER A 318 -17.39 4.84 -7.64
CA SER A 318 -16.19 4.16 -7.15
C SER A 318 -16.43 2.67 -6.88
N ALA A 319 -17.68 2.24 -6.65
CA ALA A 319 -17.99 0.83 -6.48
C ALA A 319 -17.78 0.02 -7.78
N ALA A 320 -17.85 0.67 -8.95
CA ALA A 320 -17.54 0.01 -10.21
C ALA A 320 -16.07 -0.46 -10.25
N LEU A 321 -15.13 0.32 -9.69
CA LEU A 321 -13.72 -0.06 -9.59
C LEU A 321 -13.55 -1.28 -8.67
N ASP A 322 -14.27 -1.35 -7.56
CA ASP A 322 -14.22 -2.49 -6.64
C ASP A 322 -14.73 -3.79 -7.30
N VAL A 323 -15.81 -3.68 -8.11
CA VAL A 323 -16.35 -4.80 -8.88
C VAL A 323 -15.32 -5.28 -9.90
N LEU A 324 -14.74 -4.37 -10.70
CA LEU A 324 -13.72 -4.73 -11.69
C LEU A 324 -12.47 -5.33 -11.03
N ALA A 325 -12.04 -4.78 -9.89
CA ALA A 325 -10.94 -5.33 -9.11
C ALA A 325 -11.24 -6.76 -8.60
N SER A 326 -12.49 -7.01 -8.19
CA SER A 326 -12.94 -8.34 -7.79
C SER A 326 -12.90 -9.34 -8.95
N GLU A 327 -13.33 -8.92 -10.15
CA GLU A 327 -13.27 -9.74 -11.36
C GLU A 327 -11.83 -10.05 -11.77
N CYS A 328 -10.91 -9.07 -11.71
CA CYS A 328 -9.48 -9.31 -11.97
C CYS A 328 -8.93 -10.38 -11.02
N ARG A 329 -9.19 -10.25 -9.71
CA ARG A 329 -8.76 -11.24 -8.71
C ARG A 329 -9.43 -12.61 -8.90
N ALA A 330 -10.65 -12.65 -9.44
CA ALA A 330 -11.31 -13.92 -9.75
C ALA A 330 -10.62 -14.64 -10.91
N LEU A 331 -10.22 -13.91 -11.96
CA LEU A 331 -9.42 -14.44 -13.06
C LEU A 331 -8.06 -14.95 -12.59
N VAL A 332 -7.33 -14.16 -11.80
CA VAL A 332 -6.04 -14.57 -11.22
C VAL A 332 -6.18 -15.87 -10.42
N ARG A 333 -7.16 -15.94 -9.51
CA ARG A 333 -7.42 -17.16 -8.73
C ARG A 333 -7.78 -18.35 -9.62
N ALA A 334 -8.54 -18.12 -10.68
CA ALA A 334 -8.91 -19.19 -11.60
C ALA A 334 -7.71 -19.73 -12.38
N CYS A 335 -6.66 -18.95 -12.63
CA CYS A 335 -5.41 -19.43 -13.23
C CYS A 335 -4.50 -20.15 -12.22
N ALA A 336 -4.69 -19.93 -10.92
CA ALA A 336 -3.93 -20.56 -9.85
C ALA A 336 -4.43 -21.98 -9.49
N LEU A 337 -5.00 -22.73 -10.45
CA LEU A 337 -5.44 -24.11 -10.21
C LEU A 337 -4.25 -24.99 -9.85
N GLU A 338 -4.40 -25.73 -8.77
CA GLU A 338 -3.43 -26.77 -8.42
C GLU A 338 -3.80 -28.04 -9.18
N ILE A 339 -3.15 -28.26 -10.32
CA ILE A 339 -3.30 -29.47 -11.12
C ILE A 339 -2.11 -30.41 -10.89
N GLN A 340 -2.41 -31.62 -10.48
CA GLN A 340 -1.44 -32.70 -10.31
C GLN A 340 -1.71 -33.78 -11.36
N THR A 341 -0.70 -34.10 -12.18
CA THR A 341 -0.76 -35.15 -13.22
C THR A 341 0.21 -36.31 -12.98
N ALA A 342 1.00 -36.24 -11.89
CA ALA A 342 1.91 -37.29 -11.47
C ALA A 342 1.97 -37.42 -9.95
N ASP A 343 2.38 -38.58 -9.44
CA ASP A 343 2.57 -38.80 -8.02
C ASP A 343 3.62 -37.85 -7.43
N THR A 344 3.35 -37.36 -6.21
CA THR A 344 4.33 -36.59 -5.44
C THR A 344 4.90 -37.44 -4.31
N ARG A 345 5.97 -36.95 -3.67
CA ARG A 345 6.54 -37.62 -2.47
C ARG A 345 5.55 -37.72 -1.30
N GLN A 346 4.49 -36.91 -1.30
CA GLN A 346 3.56 -36.79 -0.18
C GLN A 346 2.23 -37.49 -0.44
N VAL A 347 1.73 -37.43 -1.68
CA VAL A 347 0.40 -37.93 -2.05
C VAL A 347 0.46 -38.56 -3.44
N THR A 348 -0.02 -39.80 -3.54
CA THR A 348 -0.27 -40.47 -4.82
C THR A 348 -1.65 -40.09 -5.35
N LEU A 349 -1.80 -40.02 -6.68
CA LEU A 349 -3.07 -39.66 -7.31
C LEU A 349 -4.19 -40.64 -6.93
N GLU A 350 -3.88 -41.93 -6.85
CA GLU A 350 -4.85 -42.94 -6.40
C GLU A 350 -5.34 -42.75 -4.96
N ALA A 351 -4.52 -42.18 -4.07
CA ALA A 351 -4.96 -41.89 -2.70
C ALA A 351 -6.05 -40.81 -2.64
N LEU A 352 -6.25 -40.04 -3.71
CA LEU A 352 -7.30 -39.03 -3.82
C LEU A 352 -8.65 -39.61 -4.26
N ARG A 353 -8.68 -40.87 -4.71
CA ARG A 353 -9.91 -41.52 -5.14
C ARG A 353 -10.91 -41.61 -3.97
N PRO A 354 -12.13 -41.05 -4.11
CA PRO A 354 -13.10 -41.07 -3.02
C PRO A 354 -13.59 -42.49 -2.74
N SER A 355 -13.86 -42.78 -1.46
CA SER A 355 -14.41 -44.06 -1.02
C SER A 355 -15.86 -44.28 -1.47
N GLN A 356 -16.62 -43.19 -1.63
CA GLN A 356 -17.92 -43.21 -2.28
C GLN A 356 -17.75 -43.04 -3.79
N ARG A 357 -18.46 -43.84 -4.60
CA ARG A 357 -18.42 -43.73 -6.07
C ARG A 357 -19.00 -42.38 -6.50
N PRO A 358 -18.21 -41.50 -7.13
CA PRO A 358 -18.71 -40.26 -7.67
C PRO A 358 -19.40 -40.51 -9.02
N ASP A 359 -20.10 -39.51 -9.51
CA ASP A 359 -20.75 -39.57 -10.82
C ASP A 359 -19.73 -39.25 -11.93
N TRP A 360 -19.17 -40.30 -12.51
CA TRP A 360 -18.17 -40.21 -13.56
C TRP A 360 -18.82 -39.95 -14.92
N GLN A 361 -18.37 -38.88 -15.59
CA GLN A 361 -18.80 -38.53 -16.94
C GLN A 361 -17.70 -38.86 -17.92
N LEU A 362 -18.05 -39.48 -19.06
CA LEU A 362 -17.09 -39.79 -20.11
C LEU A 362 -16.55 -38.49 -20.72
N VAL A 363 -15.24 -38.32 -20.69
CA VAL A 363 -14.53 -37.18 -21.31
C VAL A 363 -14.31 -37.46 -22.78
N ALA A 364 -13.58 -38.53 -23.08
CA ALA A 364 -13.28 -39.00 -24.42
C ALA A 364 -12.86 -40.47 -24.35
N SER A 365 -12.99 -41.19 -25.46
CA SER A 365 -12.61 -42.59 -25.60
C SER A 365 -12.05 -42.84 -26.99
N GLY A 366 -11.02 -43.66 -27.09
CA GLY A 366 -10.42 -43.99 -28.38
C GLY A 366 -9.09 -44.71 -28.26
N PHE A 367 -8.41 -44.82 -29.40
CA PHE A 367 -7.09 -45.41 -29.50
C PHE A 367 -6.00 -44.36 -29.28
N TRP A 368 -4.91 -44.79 -28.67
CA TRP A 368 -3.68 -44.03 -28.52
C TRP A 368 -2.51 -44.85 -29.08
N GLU A 369 -1.51 -44.18 -29.63
CA GLU A 369 -0.29 -44.78 -30.15
C GLU A 369 0.91 -43.90 -29.76
N GLU A 370 1.90 -44.51 -29.09
CA GLU A 370 3.18 -43.89 -28.78
C GLU A 370 4.25 -44.34 -29.79
N ASP A 371 4.26 -45.63 -30.12
CA ASP A 371 5.06 -46.21 -31.20
C ASP A 371 4.42 -47.50 -31.74
N THR A 372 5.09 -48.14 -32.70
CA THR A 372 4.62 -49.37 -33.37
C THR A 372 4.33 -50.55 -32.43
N TYR A 373 4.85 -50.52 -31.20
CA TYR A 373 4.71 -51.56 -30.18
C TYR A 373 3.91 -51.09 -28.95
N HIS A 374 3.72 -49.78 -28.76
CA HIS A 374 3.01 -49.19 -27.63
C HIS A 374 1.77 -48.45 -28.14
N SER A 375 0.67 -49.19 -28.22
CA SER A 375 -0.65 -48.67 -28.54
C SER A 375 -1.72 -49.36 -27.69
N GLY A 376 -2.89 -48.76 -27.60
CA GLY A 376 -4.00 -49.35 -26.87
C GLY A 376 -5.28 -48.54 -26.99
N HIS A 377 -6.26 -48.90 -26.16
CA HIS A 377 -7.50 -48.14 -26.02
C HIS A 377 -7.59 -47.55 -24.62
N ILE A 378 -7.99 -46.28 -24.56
CA ILE A 378 -8.16 -45.54 -23.31
C ILE A 378 -9.45 -44.74 -23.35
N ALA A 379 -10.14 -44.72 -22.22
CA ALA A 379 -11.26 -43.84 -21.95
C ALA A 379 -10.94 -42.97 -20.74
N TYR A 380 -11.12 -41.66 -20.86
CA TYR A 380 -11.00 -40.72 -19.76
C TYR A 380 -12.37 -40.39 -19.19
N TYR A 381 -12.47 -40.32 -17.87
CA TYR A 381 -13.69 -39.95 -17.16
C TYR A 381 -13.40 -38.83 -16.17
N ILE A 382 -14.32 -37.89 -16.02
CA ILE A 382 -14.20 -36.77 -15.09
C ILE A 382 -15.28 -36.85 -14.02
N ALA A 383 -14.95 -36.46 -12.79
CA ALA A 383 -15.93 -36.30 -11.72
C ALA A 383 -15.58 -35.13 -10.79
N SER A 384 -16.61 -34.41 -10.36
CA SER A 384 -16.49 -33.49 -9.22
C SER A 384 -16.59 -34.29 -7.92
N ILE A 385 -15.62 -34.10 -7.04
CA ILE A 385 -15.55 -34.80 -5.74
C ILE A 385 -15.81 -33.85 -4.56
N GLY A 386 -16.13 -32.59 -4.84
CA GLY A 386 -16.43 -31.55 -3.86
C GLY A 386 -16.25 -30.15 -4.47
N PRO A 387 -16.56 -29.08 -3.69
CA PRO A 387 -16.41 -27.71 -4.14
C PRO A 387 -14.99 -27.43 -4.65
N GLY A 388 -14.89 -27.00 -5.92
CA GLY A 388 -13.63 -26.70 -6.59
C GLY A 388 -12.65 -27.86 -6.74
N LYS A 389 -13.10 -29.12 -6.62
CA LYS A 389 -12.25 -30.31 -6.71
C LYS A 389 -12.74 -31.28 -7.79
N TRP A 390 -11.83 -31.65 -8.67
CA TRP A 390 -12.09 -32.51 -9.82
C TRP A 390 -11.03 -33.60 -9.94
N LEU A 391 -11.45 -34.78 -10.40
CA LEU A 391 -10.56 -35.88 -10.74
C LEU A 391 -10.78 -36.30 -12.19
N LEU A 392 -9.71 -36.72 -12.86
CA LEU A 392 -9.72 -37.38 -14.16
C LEU A 392 -9.23 -38.83 -13.98
N ASP A 393 -10.06 -39.80 -14.34
CA ASP A 393 -9.81 -41.25 -14.26
C ASP A 393 -9.58 -41.80 -15.67
N GLY A 394 -8.40 -42.36 -15.92
CA GLY A 394 -8.08 -43.09 -17.15
C GLY A 394 -8.39 -44.57 -16.99
N VAL A 395 -9.11 -45.12 -17.96
CA VAL A 395 -9.50 -46.52 -18.02
C VAL A 395 -8.95 -47.12 -19.29
N GLU A 396 -8.01 -48.02 -19.14
CA GLU A 396 -7.36 -48.71 -20.25
C GLU A 396 -7.87 -50.15 -20.36
N ARG A 397 -7.91 -50.65 -21.59
CA ARG A 397 -8.28 -52.04 -21.88
C ARG A 397 -7.46 -52.61 -23.03
N ASN A 398 -7.43 -53.94 -23.11
CA ASN A 398 -6.70 -54.69 -24.13
C ASN A 398 -7.43 -54.72 -25.48
N ALA A 399 -7.61 -53.58 -26.17
CA ALA A 399 -8.38 -53.53 -27.42
C ALA A 399 -7.76 -54.33 -28.57
N MET A 400 -6.46 -54.63 -28.51
CA MET A 400 -5.79 -55.60 -29.40
C MET A 400 -6.41 -57.01 -29.38
N LEU A 401 -7.23 -57.33 -28.37
CA LEU A 401 -7.96 -58.58 -28.23
C LEU A 401 -9.38 -58.52 -28.80
N ASP A 402 -9.88 -57.36 -29.25
CA ASP A 402 -11.26 -57.20 -29.72
C ASP A 402 -11.57 -58.08 -30.95
N GLY A 403 -10.57 -58.33 -31.78
CA GLY A 403 -10.67 -59.22 -32.95
C GLY A 403 -10.22 -60.67 -32.71
N VAL A 404 -9.75 -61.01 -31.51
CA VAL A 404 -9.21 -62.33 -31.18
C VAL A 404 -10.35 -63.28 -30.80
N THR A 405 -10.38 -64.46 -31.42
CA THR A 405 -11.34 -65.51 -31.10
C THR A 405 -10.72 -66.62 -30.27
N GLN A 406 -11.54 -67.45 -29.62
CA GLN A 406 -11.03 -68.62 -28.90
C GLN A 406 -10.30 -69.61 -29.84
N GLU A 407 -10.70 -69.68 -31.11
CA GLU A 407 -10.02 -70.48 -32.13
C GLU A 407 -8.59 -69.98 -32.38
N ASP A 408 -8.38 -68.65 -32.45
CA ASP A 408 -7.04 -68.08 -32.62
C ASP A 408 -6.12 -68.38 -31.44
N VAL A 409 -6.67 -68.42 -30.22
CA VAL A 409 -5.95 -68.79 -29.00
C VAL A 409 -5.58 -70.28 -29.04
N ASP A 410 -6.55 -71.15 -29.34
CA ASP A 410 -6.36 -72.61 -29.37
C ASP A 410 -5.38 -73.05 -30.46
N GLU A 411 -5.33 -72.31 -31.57
CA GLU A 411 -4.42 -72.55 -32.69
C GLU A 411 -3.07 -71.83 -32.58
N GLY A 412 -2.86 -71.02 -31.53
CA GLY A 412 -1.61 -70.31 -31.31
C GLY A 412 -1.31 -69.23 -32.35
N ARG A 413 -2.33 -68.56 -32.88
CA ARG A 413 -2.22 -67.49 -33.89
C ARG A 413 -2.05 -66.08 -33.30
N LEU A 414 -1.80 -65.98 -32.01
CA LEU A 414 -1.61 -64.71 -31.31
C LEU A 414 -0.22 -64.14 -31.59
N ASN A 415 -0.14 -62.81 -31.71
CA ASN A 415 1.14 -62.11 -31.69
C ASN A 415 1.69 -61.98 -30.25
N ASP A 416 2.94 -61.52 -30.11
CA ASP A 416 3.61 -61.42 -28.81
C ASP A 416 2.83 -60.55 -27.80
N ASP A 417 2.23 -59.45 -28.26
CA ASP A 417 1.53 -58.51 -27.40
C ASP A 417 0.18 -59.08 -26.93
N GLN A 418 -0.56 -59.79 -27.81
CA GLN A 418 -1.79 -60.50 -27.45
C GLN A 418 -1.53 -61.62 -26.46
N ILE A 419 -0.39 -62.33 -26.60
CA ILE A 419 0.05 -63.35 -25.64
C ILE A 419 0.33 -62.71 -24.28
N GLN A 420 1.01 -61.56 -24.25
CA GLN A 420 1.28 -60.83 -23.01
C GLN A 420 -0.01 -60.34 -22.34
N ALA A 421 -0.94 -59.76 -23.10
CA ALA A 421 -2.22 -59.29 -22.59
C ALA A 421 -3.08 -60.41 -21.98
N MET A 422 -2.92 -61.65 -22.46
CA MET A 422 -3.60 -62.83 -21.94
C MET A 422 -2.82 -63.58 -20.84
N TRP A 423 -1.64 -63.10 -20.43
CA TRP A 423 -0.76 -63.87 -19.56
C TRP A 423 -1.42 -64.21 -18.22
N GLY A 424 -1.71 -65.50 -18.01
CA GLY A 424 -2.32 -66.00 -16.78
C GLY A 424 -3.84 -65.80 -16.67
N MET A 425 -4.50 -65.45 -17.77
CA MET A 425 -5.95 -65.20 -17.85
C MET A 425 -6.57 -65.91 -19.05
N ARG A 426 -7.88 -66.15 -19.03
CA ARG A 426 -8.65 -66.59 -20.20
C ARG A 426 -8.91 -65.42 -21.16
N LEU A 427 -9.21 -65.70 -22.43
CA LEU A 427 -9.49 -64.66 -23.44
C LEU A 427 -10.61 -63.71 -22.98
N GLU A 428 -11.73 -64.25 -22.51
CA GLU A 428 -12.86 -63.45 -22.01
C GLU A 428 -12.46 -62.58 -20.81
N GLU A 429 -11.64 -63.12 -19.90
CA GLU A 429 -11.13 -62.38 -18.74
C GLU A 429 -10.20 -61.25 -19.18
N ALA A 430 -9.29 -61.52 -20.12
CA ALA A 430 -8.34 -60.54 -20.65
C ALA A 430 -9.02 -59.45 -21.49
N GLN A 431 -10.06 -59.79 -22.25
CA GLN A 431 -10.91 -58.85 -23.00
C GLN A 431 -11.73 -57.94 -22.06
N SER A 432 -12.18 -58.48 -20.93
CA SER A 432 -12.92 -57.73 -19.91
C SER A 432 -12.02 -57.00 -18.90
N SER A 433 -10.71 -57.18 -18.97
CA SER A 433 -9.77 -56.61 -18.02
C SER A 433 -9.59 -55.12 -18.30
N GLU A 434 -9.89 -54.31 -17.28
CA GLU A 434 -9.67 -52.87 -17.28
C GLU A 434 -8.59 -52.51 -16.27
N HIS A 435 -7.68 -51.62 -16.68
CA HIS A 435 -6.76 -50.95 -15.78
C HIS A 435 -7.24 -49.52 -15.55
N ARG A 436 -7.52 -49.16 -14.29
CA ARG A 436 -8.02 -47.84 -13.92
C ARG A 436 -7.00 -47.09 -13.09
N GLN A 437 -6.79 -45.82 -13.41
CA GLN A 437 -5.91 -44.94 -12.66
C GLN A 437 -6.39 -43.49 -12.69
N ILE A 438 -6.27 -42.76 -11.57
CA ILE A 438 -6.43 -41.32 -11.53
C ILE A 438 -5.23 -40.70 -12.26
N CYS A 439 -5.51 -40.10 -13.41
CA CYS A 439 -4.50 -39.46 -14.27
C CYS A 439 -4.27 -38.00 -13.90
N ALA A 440 -5.30 -37.32 -13.37
CA ALA A 440 -5.15 -35.97 -12.86
C ALA A 440 -6.08 -35.67 -11.69
N ALA A 441 -5.62 -34.77 -10.84
CA ALA A 441 -6.41 -34.15 -9.79
C ALA A 441 -6.28 -32.63 -9.88
N CYS A 442 -7.38 -31.94 -9.69
CA CYS A 442 -7.40 -30.48 -9.62
C CYS A 442 -8.10 -30.02 -8.35
N SER A 443 -7.52 -28.97 -7.75
CA SER A 443 -8.14 -28.24 -6.65
C SER A 443 -8.10 -26.73 -6.88
N GLY A 444 -9.07 -26.02 -6.31
CA GLY A 444 -9.22 -24.58 -6.48
C GLY A 444 -10.03 -24.15 -7.71
N ALA A 445 -10.68 -25.10 -8.40
CA ALA A 445 -11.51 -24.79 -9.57
C ALA A 445 -12.66 -23.84 -9.22
N SER A 446 -12.91 -22.86 -10.08
CA SER A 446 -14.09 -22.00 -9.99
C SER A 446 -15.35 -22.84 -10.13
N GLU A 447 -16.38 -22.54 -9.34
CA GLU A 447 -17.71 -23.18 -9.46
C GLU A 447 -18.41 -22.84 -10.79
N GLU A 448 -17.90 -21.83 -11.50
CA GLU A 448 -18.39 -21.42 -12.83
C GLU A 448 -17.92 -22.36 -13.95
N LEU A 449 -16.83 -23.10 -13.74
CA LEU A 449 -16.30 -24.02 -14.75
C LEU A 449 -17.17 -25.28 -14.83
N LEU A 450 -17.71 -25.52 -16.02
CA LEU A 450 -18.52 -26.69 -16.31
C LEU A 450 -17.66 -27.95 -16.42
N ALA A 451 -18.29 -29.12 -16.26
CA ALA A 451 -17.62 -30.41 -16.38
C ALA A 451 -16.87 -30.56 -17.72
N LYS A 452 -17.45 -30.07 -18.82
CA LYS A 452 -16.82 -30.07 -20.14
C LYS A 452 -15.54 -29.23 -20.17
N GLU A 453 -15.57 -28.03 -19.60
CA GLU A 453 -14.41 -27.12 -19.60
C GLU A 453 -13.28 -27.68 -18.72
N MET A 454 -13.64 -28.20 -17.54
CA MET A 454 -12.69 -28.92 -16.69
C MET A 454 -12.12 -30.17 -17.36
N ALA A 455 -12.92 -30.87 -18.17
CA ALA A 455 -12.46 -32.02 -18.94
C ALA A 455 -11.41 -31.60 -19.98
N GLU A 456 -11.63 -30.51 -20.72
CA GLU A 456 -10.65 -29.96 -21.66
C GLU A 456 -9.34 -29.58 -20.95
N ILE A 457 -9.44 -28.88 -19.81
CA ILE A 457 -8.30 -28.44 -18.99
C ILE A 457 -7.49 -29.64 -18.48
N LEU A 458 -8.14 -30.62 -17.83
CA LEU A 458 -7.43 -31.76 -17.24
C LEU A 458 -6.90 -32.72 -18.30
N TYR A 459 -7.65 -32.96 -19.37
CA TYR A 459 -7.18 -33.81 -20.48
C TYR A 459 -5.90 -33.23 -21.09
N ARG A 460 -5.90 -31.93 -21.39
CA ARG A 460 -4.72 -31.24 -21.93
C ARG A 460 -3.52 -31.32 -20.97
N ALA A 461 -3.74 -31.06 -19.69
CA ALA A 461 -2.68 -31.16 -18.68
C ALA A 461 -2.10 -32.58 -18.59
N VAL A 462 -2.93 -33.62 -18.72
CA VAL A 462 -2.46 -35.02 -18.76
C VAL A 462 -1.60 -35.27 -19.99
N CYS A 463 -2.03 -34.86 -21.19
CA CYS A 463 -1.24 -35.04 -22.41
C CYS A 463 0.12 -34.33 -22.32
N GLU A 464 0.14 -33.10 -21.81
CA GLU A 464 1.37 -32.33 -21.60
C GLU A 464 2.31 -32.97 -20.55
N GLY A 465 1.73 -33.65 -19.57
CA GLY A 465 2.45 -34.44 -18.57
C GLY A 465 3.01 -35.77 -19.09
N GLY A 466 2.87 -36.06 -20.38
CA GLY A 466 3.27 -37.34 -20.98
C GLY A 466 2.24 -38.46 -20.81
N GLY A 467 0.99 -38.10 -20.50
CA GLY A 467 -0.14 -39.03 -20.53
C GLY A 467 -0.54 -39.39 -21.96
N LYS A 468 -1.47 -40.34 -22.09
CA LYS A 468 -1.87 -40.92 -23.38
C LYS A 468 -2.84 -40.00 -24.10
N GLU A 469 -2.42 -39.48 -25.24
CA GLU A 469 -3.27 -38.71 -26.16
C GLU A 469 -4.08 -39.66 -27.05
N ILE A 470 -5.39 -39.43 -27.13
CA ILE A 470 -6.27 -40.16 -28.05
C ILE A 470 -6.02 -39.63 -29.46
N THR A 471 -5.51 -40.49 -30.34
CA THR A 471 -5.20 -40.17 -31.74
C THR A 471 -6.32 -40.57 -32.70
N GLU A 472 -7.10 -41.58 -32.33
CA GLU A 472 -8.27 -42.04 -33.09
C GLU A 472 -9.46 -42.21 -32.12
N PRO A 473 -10.34 -41.20 -32.00
CA PRO A 473 -11.52 -41.26 -31.14
C PRO A 473 -12.53 -42.29 -31.68
N ASP A 474 -13.21 -42.98 -30.77
CA ASP A 474 -14.29 -43.91 -31.12
C ASP A 474 -15.67 -43.22 -31.16
N ASP A 475 -16.71 -43.98 -31.55
CA ASP A 475 -18.09 -43.46 -31.68
C ASP A 475 -18.77 -43.12 -30.33
N SER A 476 -18.04 -43.17 -29.20
CA SER A 476 -18.61 -42.87 -27.89
C SER A 476 -18.87 -41.37 -27.72
N ALA A 477 -20.07 -41.02 -27.28
CA ALA A 477 -20.45 -39.65 -26.98
C ALA A 477 -19.82 -39.17 -25.64
N GLY A 478 -18.58 -38.68 -25.71
CA GLY A 478 -17.88 -38.03 -24.60
C GLY A 478 -18.22 -36.54 -24.47
N LEU A 479 -17.72 -35.89 -23.42
CA LEU A 479 -17.80 -34.43 -23.24
C LEU A 479 -16.96 -33.67 -24.28
N LEU A 480 -15.87 -34.28 -24.74
CA LEU A 480 -14.98 -33.70 -25.75
C LEU A 480 -15.26 -34.33 -27.10
N GLU A 481 -15.31 -33.48 -28.12
CA GLU A 481 -15.25 -33.88 -29.51
C GLU A 481 -13.77 -33.76 -29.91
N LEU A 482 -13.03 -34.87 -29.85
CA LEU A 482 -11.60 -34.94 -30.19
C LEU A 482 -11.36 -35.08 -31.70
#